data_AF-A0A9X2L4W0-F1
#
_entry.id   AF-A0A9X2L4W0-F1
#
_cell.length_a   1.000
_cell.length_b   1.000
_cell.length_c   1.000
_cell.angle_alpha   90.00
_cell.angle_beta   90.00
_cell.angle_gamma   90.00
#
_symmetry.space_group_name_H-M   'P 1'
#
loop_
_entity.id
_entity.type
_entity.pdbx_description
1 polymer ?
#
loop_
_entity_poly.entity_id
_entity_poly.type
_entity_poly.pdbx_seq_one_letter_code
_entity_poly.pdbx_strand_id
1 'polypeptide(L)'
;MENFKRGRFEWQMLELPDGITTSNGNWYHITRDGIEKYVPGLLKEKPLEQIIQEADAWVKSSNGLALMLYFILVYATVDALWAFIISLGVYFLWYFNTGVFVNVISTPIARLLNKDGFIYTVSGVFLIGISLNDLIAGVGISVEFNALWYGLGLFFLFKVGLLSLLIQFVRNKFFDKPKVPKPDRVLNMLLIRYGMKHGILTGKIEDMEKELIRIANYHKGKKS
;
A
#
# COMPACT_ATOMS: atom_id res chain seq x y z
N MET A 1 -7.51 34.90 -7.44
CA MET A 1 -7.65 34.46 -6.04
C MET A 1 -8.71 33.37 -6.03
N GLU A 2 -8.29 32.11 -6.11
CA GLU A 2 -9.22 30.97 -6.16
C GLU A 2 -9.68 30.57 -4.76
N ASN A 3 -10.98 30.34 -4.66
CA ASN A 3 -11.69 29.94 -3.46
C ASN A 3 -11.16 28.58 -2.96
N PHE A 4 -10.30 28.60 -1.94
CA PHE A 4 -9.99 27.43 -1.13
C PHE A 4 -11.27 26.95 -0.42
N LYS A 5 -11.98 25.98 -1.03
CA LYS A 5 -13.04 25.24 -0.34
C LYS A 5 -12.42 24.36 0.74
N ARG A 6 -12.19 24.94 1.92
CA ARG A 6 -11.85 24.20 3.14
C ARG A 6 -12.94 23.17 3.44
N GLY A 7 -12.60 21.88 3.46
CA GLY A 7 -13.50 20.85 3.99
C GLY A 7 -13.37 19.46 3.37
N ARG A 8 -12.75 19.30 2.19
CA ARG A 8 -12.48 17.98 1.60
C ARG A 8 -10.99 17.82 1.37
N PHE A 9 -10.39 16.79 1.96
CA PHE A 9 -9.02 16.39 1.63
C PHE A 9 -9.04 15.86 0.19
N GLU A 10 -8.69 16.72 -0.76
CA GLU A 10 -8.44 16.31 -2.13
C GLU A 10 -7.00 15.83 -2.22
N TRP A 11 -6.81 14.63 -2.74
CA TRP A 11 -5.47 14.11 -2.99
C TRP A 11 -4.77 15.04 -3.99
N GLN A 12 -3.54 15.45 -3.68
CA GLN A 12 -2.77 16.39 -4.49
C GLN A 12 -1.35 15.84 -4.70
N MET A 13 -0.77 16.17 -5.84
CA MET A 13 0.63 15.94 -6.12
C MET A 13 1.29 17.23 -6.62
N LEU A 14 2.58 17.38 -6.33
CA LEU A 14 3.42 18.45 -6.83
C LEU A 14 4.64 17.82 -7.50
N GLU A 15 4.85 18.14 -8.76
CA GLU A 15 6.05 17.77 -9.50
C GLU A 15 7.13 18.84 -9.27
N LEU A 16 8.29 18.39 -8.83
CA LEU A 16 9.50 19.18 -8.60
C LEU A 16 10.59 18.72 -9.58
N PRO A 17 11.64 19.52 -9.81
CA PRO A 17 12.71 19.15 -10.75
C PRO A 17 13.40 17.82 -10.44
N ASP A 18 13.39 17.40 -9.17
CA ASP A 18 14.05 16.21 -8.64
C ASP A 18 13.09 15.06 -8.25
N GLY A 19 11.78 15.23 -8.46
CA GLY A 19 10.80 14.19 -8.14
C GLY A 19 9.36 14.66 -8.01
N ILE A 20 8.49 13.76 -7.57
CA ILE A 20 7.08 14.03 -7.32
C ILE A 20 6.77 13.81 -5.85
N THR A 21 6.18 14.81 -5.19
CA THR A 21 5.71 14.71 -3.81
C THR A 21 4.18 14.69 -3.76
N THR A 22 3.61 13.95 -2.81
CA THR A 22 2.15 13.81 -2.67
C THR A 22 1.65 14.32 -1.32
N SER A 23 0.36 14.68 -1.25
CA SER A 23 -0.30 15.09 0.00
C SER A 23 -0.29 14.01 1.10
N ASN A 24 0.04 12.77 0.73
CA ASN A 24 0.24 11.66 1.64
C ASN A 24 1.64 11.61 2.28
N GLY A 25 2.54 12.53 1.93
CA GLY A 25 3.91 12.58 2.41
C GLY A 25 4.86 11.59 1.73
N ASN A 26 4.47 11.03 0.59
CA ASN A 26 5.34 10.16 -0.20
C ASN A 26 6.16 11.01 -1.18
N TRP A 27 7.43 10.67 -1.31
CA TRP A 27 8.34 11.25 -2.28
C TRP A 27 8.75 10.19 -3.30
N TYR A 28 8.56 10.50 -4.58
CA TYR A 28 8.94 9.66 -5.72
C TYR A 28 10.09 10.33 -6.48
N HIS A 29 11.23 9.66 -6.60
CA HIS A 29 12.42 10.23 -7.25
C HIS A 29 12.39 10.01 -8.78
N ILE A 30 11.29 10.42 -9.41
CA ILE A 30 11.11 10.37 -10.86
C ILE A 30 10.19 11.51 -11.31
N THR A 31 10.44 12.06 -12.49
CA THR A 31 9.63 13.11 -13.12
C THR A 31 8.77 12.53 -14.25
N ARG A 32 7.84 13.33 -14.78
CA ARG A 32 7.05 13.01 -15.98
C ARG A 32 7.94 12.58 -17.14
N ASP A 33 8.97 13.36 -17.43
CA ASP A 33 9.94 13.07 -18.49
C ASP A 33 10.71 11.76 -18.20
N GLY A 34 11.00 11.49 -16.93
CA GLY A 34 11.61 10.24 -16.50
C GLY A 34 10.70 9.04 -16.78
N ILE A 35 9.41 9.15 -16.48
CA ILE A 35 8.42 8.11 -16.74
C ILE A 35 8.25 7.89 -18.25
N GLU A 36 8.14 8.96 -19.04
CA GLU A 36 8.01 8.86 -20.50
C GLU A 36 9.26 8.23 -21.14
N LYS A 37 10.46 8.53 -20.63
CA LYS A 37 11.69 7.84 -21.08
C LYS A 37 11.73 6.36 -20.65
N TYR A 38 11.17 6.04 -19.49
CA TYR A 38 11.19 4.69 -18.93
C TYR A 38 10.13 3.77 -19.56
N VAL A 39 8.90 4.26 -19.78
CA VAL A 39 7.81 3.57 -20.46
C VAL A 39 7.14 4.53 -21.46
N PRO A 40 7.70 4.64 -22.69
CA PRO A 40 7.23 5.62 -23.68
C PRO A 40 5.78 5.43 -24.08
N GLY A 41 4.98 6.50 -24.09
CA GLY A 41 3.56 6.47 -24.46
C GLY A 41 2.61 6.06 -23.34
N LEU A 42 3.10 5.62 -22.16
CA LEU A 42 2.24 5.29 -21.02
C LEU A 42 1.40 6.49 -20.56
N LEU A 43 2.00 7.70 -20.59
CA LEU A 43 1.33 8.91 -20.15
C LEU A 43 0.17 9.36 -21.08
N LYS A 44 0.10 8.82 -22.30
CA LYS A 44 -1.02 9.05 -23.22
C LYS A 44 -2.24 8.21 -22.84
N GLU A 45 -2.01 6.99 -22.35
CA GLU A 45 -3.06 6.07 -21.90
C GLU A 45 -3.52 6.36 -20.48
N LYS A 46 -2.58 6.70 -19.59
CA LYS A 46 -2.84 7.01 -18.18
C LYS A 46 -2.16 8.30 -17.73
N PRO A 47 -2.93 9.28 -17.22
CA PRO A 47 -2.34 10.52 -16.72
C PRO A 47 -1.47 10.26 -15.49
N LEU A 48 -0.42 11.06 -15.35
CA LEU A 48 0.58 10.95 -14.29
C LEU A 48 -0.07 10.90 -12.90
N GLU A 49 -1.06 11.76 -12.67
CA GLU A 49 -1.81 11.89 -11.44
C GLU A 49 -2.43 10.56 -11.01
N GLN A 50 -2.99 9.81 -11.96
CA GLN A 50 -3.57 8.50 -11.66
C GLN A 50 -2.50 7.47 -11.30
N ILE A 51 -1.38 7.45 -12.01
CA ILE A 51 -0.29 6.50 -11.74
C ILE A 51 0.26 6.72 -10.33
N ILE A 52 0.53 7.98 -9.97
CA ILE A 52 1.08 8.33 -8.66
C ILE A 52 0.05 8.10 -7.54
N GLN A 53 -1.23 8.42 -7.77
CA GLN A 53 -2.29 8.14 -6.80
C GLN A 53 -2.45 6.64 -6.52
N GLU A 54 -2.29 5.82 -7.55
CA GLU A 54 -2.32 4.36 -7.41
C GLU A 54 -1.07 3.83 -6.70
N ALA A 55 0.11 4.38 -6.99
CA ALA A 55 1.33 4.06 -6.25
C ALA A 55 1.17 4.39 -4.76
N ASP A 56 0.58 5.55 -4.43
CA ASP A 56 0.27 5.96 -3.06
C ASP A 56 -0.64 4.96 -2.34
N ALA A 57 -1.69 4.50 -3.03
CA ALA A 57 -2.59 3.47 -2.50
C ALA A 57 -1.84 2.16 -2.24
N TRP A 58 -0.97 1.73 -3.15
CA TRP A 58 -0.16 0.54 -2.95
C TRP A 58 0.82 0.68 -1.79
N VAL A 59 1.47 1.83 -1.62
CA VAL A 59 2.38 2.10 -0.49
C VAL A 59 1.69 1.92 0.87
N LYS A 60 0.42 2.34 0.98
CA LYS A 60 -0.39 2.26 2.20
C LYS A 60 -1.22 0.97 2.34
N SER A 61 -1.31 0.17 1.27
CA SER A 61 -2.18 -1.02 1.19
C SER A 61 -2.02 -2.03 2.34
N SER A 62 -0.81 -2.17 2.91
CA SER A 62 -0.56 -3.04 4.07
C SER A 62 -1.48 -2.72 5.25
N ASN A 63 -1.78 -1.43 5.47
CA ASN A 63 -2.54 -0.97 6.63
C ASN A 63 -4.01 -1.42 6.52
N GLY A 64 -4.66 -1.07 5.41
CA GLY A 64 -6.06 -1.43 5.16
C GLY A 64 -6.25 -2.94 5.05
N LEU A 65 -5.35 -3.63 4.34
CA LEU A 65 -5.45 -5.08 4.16
C LEU A 65 -5.31 -5.84 5.48
N ALA A 66 -4.31 -5.51 6.29
CA ALA A 66 -4.12 -6.17 7.58
C ALA A 66 -5.32 -5.94 8.52
N LEU A 67 -5.85 -4.71 8.57
CA LEU A 67 -7.01 -4.39 9.38
C LEU A 67 -8.27 -5.15 8.93
N MET A 68 -8.52 -5.20 7.62
CA MET A 68 -9.66 -5.95 7.09
C MET A 68 -9.52 -7.45 7.34
N LEU A 69 -8.31 -7.98 7.21
CA LEU A 69 -8.04 -9.38 7.54
C LEU A 69 -8.36 -9.67 9.00
N TYR A 70 -8.00 -8.78 9.93
CA TYR A 70 -8.35 -8.94 11.34
C TYR A 70 -9.86 -9.09 11.53
N PHE A 71 -10.66 -8.18 10.98
CA PHE A 71 -12.12 -8.26 11.10
C PHE A 71 -12.68 -9.54 10.47
N ILE A 72 -12.17 -9.94 9.30
CA ILE A 72 -12.61 -11.19 8.66
C ILE A 72 -12.32 -12.39 9.57
N LEU A 73 -11.13 -12.47 10.17
CA LEU A 73 -10.75 -13.60 11.04
C LEU A 73 -11.62 -13.66 12.31
N VAL A 74 -11.84 -12.52 12.96
CA VAL A 74 -12.69 -12.44 14.16
C VAL A 74 -14.12 -12.91 13.87
N TYR A 75 -14.69 -12.48 12.75
CA TYR A 75 -16.04 -12.90 12.35
C TYR A 75 -16.09 -14.32 11.78
N ALA A 76 -14.95 -14.87 11.36
CA ALA A 76 -14.77 -16.29 11.04
C ALA A 76 -14.47 -17.14 12.29
N THR A 77 -14.83 -16.64 13.47
CA THR A 77 -14.71 -17.30 14.79
C THR A 77 -13.30 -17.73 15.19
N VAL A 78 -12.28 -17.09 14.61
CA VAL A 78 -10.89 -17.22 15.07
C VAL A 78 -10.73 -16.46 16.39
N ASP A 79 -10.05 -17.08 17.35
CA ASP A 79 -9.66 -16.45 18.62
C ASP A 79 -9.04 -15.07 18.39
N ALA A 80 -9.42 -14.11 19.22
CA ALA A 80 -9.11 -12.70 19.01
C ALA A 80 -7.60 -12.42 19.03
N LEU A 81 -6.85 -13.12 19.89
CA LEU A 81 -5.40 -12.98 19.99
C LEU A 81 -4.73 -13.57 18.75
N TRP A 82 -5.18 -14.72 18.25
CA TRP A 82 -4.66 -15.30 17.02
C TRP A 82 -4.98 -14.43 15.80
N ALA A 83 -6.20 -13.90 15.69
CA ALA A 83 -6.56 -12.96 14.63
C ALA A 83 -5.68 -11.71 14.64
N PHE A 84 -5.38 -11.18 15.83
CA PHE A 84 -4.47 -10.05 16.02
C PHE A 84 -3.05 -10.37 15.53
N ILE A 85 -2.48 -11.50 15.97
CA ILE A 85 -1.12 -11.93 15.60
C ILE A 85 -1.02 -12.17 14.09
N ILE A 86 -2.00 -12.85 13.50
CA ILE A 86 -2.02 -13.15 12.06
C ILE A 86 -2.11 -11.84 11.26
N SER A 87 -2.99 -10.92 11.65
CA SER A 87 -3.11 -9.61 11.01
C SER A 87 -1.79 -8.84 11.04
N LEU A 88 -1.10 -8.83 12.18
CA LEU A 88 0.19 -8.18 12.33
C LEU A 88 1.29 -8.87 11.51
N GLY A 89 1.31 -10.21 11.47
CA GLY A 89 2.22 -10.98 10.63
C GLY A 89 2.03 -10.67 9.14
N VAL A 90 0.78 -10.66 8.67
CA VAL A 90 0.44 -10.30 7.29
C VAL A 90 0.80 -8.85 6.99
N TYR A 91 0.60 -7.93 7.94
CA TYR A 91 1.07 -6.55 7.79
C TYR A 91 2.56 -6.50 7.46
N PHE A 92 3.40 -7.16 8.26
CA PHE A 92 4.85 -7.13 8.05
C PHE A 92 5.24 -7.78 6.71
N LEU A 93 4.70 -8.97 6.43
CA LEU A 93 4.92 -9.67 5.16
C LEU A 93 4.55 -8.77 3.97
N TRP A 94 3.38 -8.13 4.02
CA TRP A 94 2.92 -7.23 2.96
C TRP A 94 3.74 -5.96 2.89
N TYR A 95 4.10 -5.34 4.02
CA TYR A 95 4.83 -4.09 4.07
C TYR A 95 6.23 -4.21 3.44
N PHE A 96 6.93 -5.32 3.71
CA PHE A 96 8.27 -5.55 3.16
C PHE A 96 8.25 -6.04 1.71
N ASN A 97 7.22 -6.80 1.32
CA ASN A 97 7.10 -7.41 -0.01
C ASN A 97 6.09 -6.71 -0.92
N THR A 98 5.64 -5.49 -0.59
CA THR A 98 4.56 -4.79 -1.33
C THR A 98 4.83 -4.77 -2.83
N GLY A 99 6.10 -4.55 -3.23
CA GLY A 99 6.50 -4.52 -4.63
C GLY A 99 6.17 -5.79 -5.41
N VAL A 100 6.22 -6.98 -4.80
CA VAL A 100 5.89 -8.24 -5.49
C VAL A 100 4.39 -8.35 -5.76
N PHE A 101 3.58 -7.86 -4.83
CA PHE A 101 2.12 -7.95 -4.87
C PHE A 101 1.46 -6.86 -5.74
N VAL A 102 2.21 -5.84 -6.17
CA VAL A 102 1.68 -4.78 -7.04
C VAL A 102 1.17 -5.40 -8.34
N ASN A 103 -0.13 -5.21 -8.58
CA ASN A 103 -0.82 -5.62 -9.79
C ASN A 103 -1.87 -4.57 -10.17
N VAL A 104 -1.92 -4.19 -11.45
CA VAL A 104 -2.85 -3.20 -12.00
C VAL A 104 -4.31 -3.61 -11.79
N ILE A 105 -4.62 -4.91 -11.80
CA ILE A 105 -5.99 -5.43 -11.66
C ILE A 105 -6.52 -5.23 -10.24
N SER A 106 -5.67 -5.40 -9.22
CA SER A 106 -6.06 -5.25 -7.80
C SER A 106 -5.93 -3.82 -7.28
N THR A 107 -5.45 -2.88 -8.10
CA THR A 107 -5.33 -1.47 -7.72
C THR A 107 -6.65 -0.84 -7.23
N PRO A 108 -7.83 -1.11 -7.82
CA PRO A 108 -9.09 -0.59 -7.29
C PRO A 108 -9.37 -1.03 -5.86
N ILE A 109 -9.02 -2.28 -5.51
CA ILE A 109 -9.14 -2.83 -4.16
C ILE A 109 -8.17 -2.10 -3.22
N ALA A 110 -6.91 -1.97 -3.62
CA ALA A 110 -5.91 -1.23 -2.83
C ALA A 110 -6.35 0.23 -2.58
N ARG A 111 -6.99 0.89 -3.56
CA ARG A 111 -7.54 2.24 -3.38
C ARG A 111 -8.71 2.24 -2.41
N LEU A 112 -9.67 1.31 -2.55
CA LEU A 112 -10.83 1.21 -1.67
C LEU A 112 -10.40 1.01 -0.20
N LEU A 113 -9.47 0.09 0.03
CA LEU A 113 -8.92 -0.22 1.35
C LEU A 113 -8.08 0.92 1.97
N ASN A 114 -7.80 1.98 1.23
CA ASN A 114 -7.11 3.16 1.75
C ASN A 114 -7.97 4.42 1.74
N LYS A 115 -9.22 4.34 1.27
CA LYS A 115 -10.15 5.46 1.40
C LYS A 115 -10.53 5.63 2.86
N ASP A 116 -10.21 6.79 3.42
CA ASP A 116 -10.52 7.14 4.81
C ASP A 116 -11.98 6.90 5.16
N GLY A 117 -12.91 7.40 4.34
CA GLY A 117 -14.35 7.18 4.56
C GLY A 117 -14.74 5.70 4.56
N PHE A 118 -14.13 4.88 3.70
CA PHE A 118 -14.42 3.44 3.66
C PHE A 118 -13.88 2.74 4.91
N ILE A 119 -12.60 2.92 5.24
CA ILE A 119 -11.99 2.25 6.39
C ILE A 119 -12.63 2.69 7.70
N TYR A 120 -12.94 3.96 7.89
CA TYR A 120 -13.61 4.43 9.10
C TYR A 120 -15.01 3.83 9.24
N THR A 121 -15.80 3.84 8.17
CA THR A 121 -17.16 3.29 8.19
C THR A 121 -17.13 1.79 8.46
N VAL A 122 -16.32 1.05 7.70
CA VAL A 122 -16.25 -0.41 7.80
C VAL A 122 -15.70 -0.84 9.16
N SER A 123 -14.63 -0.20 9.65
CA SER A 123 -14.09 -0.49 10.98
C SER A 123 -15.11 -0.16 12.07
N GLY A 124 -15.82 0.96 11.95
CA GLY A 124 -16.89 1.33 12.88
C GLY A 124 -18.01 0.30 12.93
N VAL A 125 -18.49 -0.16 11.77
CA VAL A 125 -19.53 -1.21 11.67
C VAL A 125 -19.07 -2.51 12.32
N PHE A 126 -17.85 -2.98 12.00
CA PHE A 126 -17.31 -4.21 12.60
C PHE A 126 -17.11 -4.08 14.11
N LEU A 127 -16.54 -2.97 14.59
CA LEU A 127 -16.32 -2.78 16.03
C LEU A 127 -17.63 -2.64 16.80
N ILE A 128 -18.63 -1.93 16.25
CA ILE A 128 -19.98 -1.87 16.82
C ILE A 128 -20.58 -3.28 16.86
N GLY A 129 -20.43 -4.05 15.78
CA GLY A 129 -20.91 -5.43 15.75
C GLY A 129 -20.25 -6.30 16.83
N ILE A 130 -18.94 -6.19 17.03
CA ILE A 130 -18.23 -6.88 18.12
C ILE A 130 -18.74 -6.43 19.49
N SER A 131 -19.03 -5.13 19.67
CA SER A 131 -19.56 -4.61 20.94
C SER A 131 -20.99 -5.10 21.25
N LEU A 132 -21.76 -5.44 20.20
CA LEU A 132 -23.11 -5.98 20.27
C LEU A 132 -23.09 -7.50 20.06
N ASN A 133 -22.07 -8.19 20.58
CA ASN A 133 -21.85 -9.62 20.39
C ASN A 133 -23.09 -10.47 20.75
N ASP A 134 -23.86 -10.11 21.79
CA ASP A 134 -25.07 -10.82 22.20
C ASP A 134 -26.14 -10.87 21.10
N LEU A 135 -26.25 -9.81 20.30
CA LEU A 135 -27.19 -9.76 19.17
C LEU A 135 -26.72 -10.63 17.99
N ILE A 136 -25.41 -10.67 17.75
CA ILE A 136 -24.83 -11.44 16.64
C ILE A 136 -24.71 -12.94 17.00
N ALA A 137 -24.57 -13.26 18.28
CA ALA A 137 -24.64 -14.63 18.79
C ALA A 137 -25.97 -15.30 18.41
N GLY A 138 -27.07 -14.55 18.35
CA GLY A 138 -28.37 -15.04 17.85
C GLY A 138 -28.38 -15.47 16.37
N VAL A 139 -27.37 -15.05 15.59
CA VAL A 139 -27.17 -15.41 14.17
C VAL A 139 -26.11 -16.52 14.02
N GLY A 140 -25.61 -17.08 15.14
CA GLY A 140 -24.64 -18.17 15.14
C GLY A 140 -23.18 -17.74 15.00
N ILE A 141 -22.87 -16.44 15.12
CA ILE A 141 -21.50 -15.94 15.14
C ILE A 141 -21.13 -15.61 16.59
N SER A 142 -20.27 -16.43 17.18
CA SER A 142 -19.71 -16.19 18.49
C SER A 142 -18.44 -15.35 18.37
N VAL A 143 -18.49 -14.10 18.84
CA VAL A 143 -17.30 -13.24 18.91
C VAL A 143 -16.98 -12.90 20.35
N GLU A 144 -15.71 -13.05 20.72
CA GLU A 144 -15.22 -12.65 22.04
C GLU A 144 -15.20 -11.13 22.18
N PHE A 145 -15.69 -10.62 23.32
CA PHE A 145 -15.68 -9.18 23.59
C PHE A 145 -14.27 -8.58 23.57
N ASN A 146 -13.24 -9.35 23.94
CA ASN A 146 -11.84 -8.93 23.88
C ASN A 146 -11.37 -8.53 22.46
N ALA A 147 -12.02 -9.05 21.41
CA ALA A 147 -11.73 -8.67 20.03
C ALA A 147 -11.97 -7.17 19.77
N LEU A 148 -12.78 -6.50 20.58
CA LEU A 148 -12.99 -5.06 20.48
C LEU A 148 -11.70 -4.30 20.76
N TRP A 149 -11.00 -4.66 21.84
CA TRP A 149 -9.77 -3.98 22.27
C TRP A 149 -8.63 -4.17 21.28
N TYR A 150 -8.42 -5.40 20.80
CA TYR A 150 -7.44 -5.68 19.77
C TYR A 150 -7.77 -4.96 18.46
N GLY A 151 -9.05 -4.92 18.07
CA GLY A 151 -9.51 -4.22 16.87
C GLY A 151 -9.28 -2.71 16.94
N LEU A 152 -9.60 -2.08 18.08
CA LEU A 152 -9.29 -0.68 18.33
C LEU A 152 -7.78 -0.41 18.29
N GLY A 153 -6.99 -1.26 18.95
CA GLY A 153 -5.52 -1.17 18.93
C GLY A 153 -4.95 -1.22 17.51
N LEU A 154 -5.33 -2.22 16.72
CA LEU A 154 -4.90 -2.35 15.33
C LEU A 154 -5.38 -1.20 14.46
N PHE A 155 -6.62 -0.75 14.64
CA PHE A 155 -7.17 0.40 13.92
C PHE A 155 -6.27 1.64 14.13
N PHE A 156 -5.92 1.97 15.37
CA PHE A 156 -5.01 3.09 15.64
C PHE A 156 -3.60 2.85 15.08
N LEU A 157 -3.02 1.66 15.29
CA LEU A 157 -1.69 1.31 14.82
C LEU A 157 -1.54 1.46 13.30
N PHE A 158 -2.53 0.97 12.55
CA PHE A 158 -2.51 0.98 11.10
C PHE A 158 -2.99 2.29 10.50
N LYS A 159 -4.06 2.90 11.04
CA LYS A 159 -4.65 4.10 10.44
C LYS A 159 -3.84 5.37 10.71
N VAL A 160 -3.34 5.53 11.93
CA VAL A 160 -2.46 6.65 12.28
C VAL A 160 -1.05 6.45 11.68
N GLY A 161 -0.74 5.23 11.23
CA GLY A 161 0.57 4.91 10.68
C GLY A 161 1.65 4.78 11.75
N LEU A 162 1.27 4.61 13.02
CA LEU A 162 2.22 4.43 14.12
C LEU A 162 3.16 3.25 13.86
N LEU A 163 2.64 2.16 13.28
CA LEU A 163 3.46 1.00 12.98
C LEU A 163 4.49 1.28 11.87
N SER A 164 4.11 2.04 10.84
CA SER A 164 5.04 2.39 9.77
C SER A 164 6.11 3.38 10.23
N LEU A 165 5.77 4.27 11.18
CA LEU A 165 6.72 5.15 11.86
C LEU A 165 7.69 4.36 12.74
N LEU A 166 7.18 3.40 13.51
CA LEU A 166 8.01 2.54 14.36
C LEU A 166 9.00 1.74 13.52
N ILE A 167 8.56 1.13 12.40
CA ILE A 167 9.44 0.40 11.49
C ILE A 167 10.52 1.33 10.93
N GLN A 168 10.17 2.54 10.52
CA GLN A 168 11.15 3.51 10.01
C GLN A 168 12.14 3.93 11.09
N PHE A 169 11.68 4.15 12.31
CA PHE A 169 12.52 4.49 13.45
C PHE A 169 13.51 3.37 13.79
N VAL A 170 13.02 2.14 13.92
CA VAL A 170 13.85 0.94 14.18
C VAL A 170 14.84 0.74 13.03
N ARG A 171 14.38 0.86 11.78
CA ARG A 171 15.24 0.70 10.61
C ARG A 171 16.35 1.74 10.60
N ASN A 172 16.04 3.02 10.82
CA ASN A 172 17.04 4.08 10.82
C ASN A 172 18.05 3.97 11.99
N LYS A 173 17.67 3.31 13.09
CA LYS A 173 18.52 3.12 14.26
C LYS A 173 19.42 1.89 14.17
N PHE A 174 18.94 0.81 13.56
CA PHE A 174 19.60 -0.51 13.63
C PHE A 174 20.05 -1.06 12.26
N PHE A 175 19.57 -0.52 11.15
CA PHE A 175 19.83 -1.05 9.82
C PHE A 175 20.28 0.05 8.85
N ASP A 176 21.04 -0.35 7.82
CA ASP A 176 21.41 0.55 6.76
C ASP A 176 20.18 1.04 5.97
N LYS A 177 20.25 2.27 5.47
CA LYS A 177 19.19 2.83 4.63
C LYS A 177 19.01 1.94 3.39
N PRO A 178 17.77 1.56 3.03
CA PRO A 178 17.54 0.75 1.85
C PRO A 178 18.03 1.48 0.60
N LYS A 179 18.65 0.75 -0.33
CA LYS A 179 19.16 1.31 -1.59
C LYS A 179 18.10 2.04 -2.42
N VAL A 180 16.84 1.62 -2.32
CA VAL A 180 15.70 2.25 -3.00
C VAL A 180 14.54 2.42 -2.00
N PRO A 181 13.99 3.64 -1.86
CA PRO A 181 12.83 3.91 -1.01
C PRO A 181 11.61 3.03 -1.35
N LYS A 182 10.73 2.79 -0.37
CA LYS A 182 9.49 2.00 -0.59
C LYS A 182 8.60 2.62 -1.69
N PRO A 183 8.32 3.93 -1.71
CA PRO A 183 7.48 4.54 -2.75
C PRO A 183 8.04 4.29 -4.16
N ASP A 184 9.34 4.49 -4.35
CA ASP A 184 10.00 4.26 -5.65
C ASP A 184 9.94 2.80 -6.10
N ARG A 185 10.14 1.84 -5.18
CA ARG A 185 10.02 0.40 -5.51
C ARG A 185 8.60 0.04 -5.96
N VAL A 186 7.59 0.59 -5.30
CA VAL A 186 6.18 0.36 -5.64
C VAL A 186 5.85 1.00 -6.98
N LEU A 187 6.25 2.26 -7.19
CA LEU A 187 6.04 2.97 -8.45
C LEU A 187 6.73 2.26 -9.62
N ASN A 188 7.98 1.87 -9.46
CA ASN A 188 8.73 1.13 -10.48
C ASN A 188 7.99 -0.14 -10.91
N MET A 189 7.53 -0.94 -9.94
CA MET A 189 6.77 -2.15 -10.27
C MET A 189 5.45 -1.82 -10.95
N LEU A 190 4.75 -0.78 -10.51
CA LEU A 190 3.49 -0.35 -11.11
C LEU A 190 3.68 0.06 -12.58
N LEU A 191 4.75 0.82 -12.88
CA LEU A 191 5.12 1.20 -14.25
C LEU A 191 5.42 -0.02 -15.12
N ILE A 192 6.19 -0.99 -14.62
CA ILE A 192 6.47 -2.26 -15.33
C ILE A 192 5.16 -3.00 -15.63
N ARG A 193 4.29 -3.14 -14.63
CA ARG A 193 2.98 -3.81 -14.80
C ARG A 193 2.08 -3.07 -15.78
N TYR A 194 2.14 -1.75 -15.80
CA TYR A 194 1.42 -0.92 -16.76
C TYR A 194 1.93 -1.05 -18.19
N GLY A 195 3.25 -1.04 -18.36
CA GLY A 195 3.90 -1.27 -19.65
C GLY A 195 3.57 -2.64 -20.22
N MET A 196 3.49 -3.68 -19.36
CA MET A 196 3.08 -5.02 -19.78
C MET A 196 1.60 -5.05 -20.18
N LYS A 197 0.72 -4.43 -19.40
CA LYS A 197 -0.73 -4.45 -19.65
C LYS A 197 -1.11 -3.79 -20.99
N HIS A 198 -0.46 -2.68 -21.34
CA HIS A 198 -0.79 -1.94 -22.57
C HIS A 198 0.05 -2.40 -23.77
N GLY A 199 0.89 -3.44 -23.64
CA GLY A 199 1.77 -3.90 -24.71
C GLY A 199 2.79 -2.86 -25.18
N ILE A 200 2.99 -1.81 -24.38
CA ILE A 200 3.91 -0.70 -24.66
C ILE A 200 5.36 -1.13 -24.41
N LEU A 201 5.55 -2.12 -23.54
CA LEU A 201 6.81 -2.87 -23.50
C LEU A 201 6.90 -3.69 -24.79
N THR A 202 7.70 -3.18 -25.73
CA THR A 202 7.87 -3.70 -27.07
C THR A 202 8.47 -5.12 -27.05
N GLY A 203 7.59 -6.12 -27.07
CA GLY A 203 7.78 -7.39 -27.79
C GLY A 203 8.98 -8.28 -27.44
N LYS A 204 9.71 -8.06 -26.35
CA LYS A 204 10.86 -8.89 -25.96
C LYS A 204 10.86 -9.19 -24.45
N ILE A 205 9.79 -9.84 -24.00
CA ILE A 205 9.63 -10.27 -22.61
C ILE A 205 10.83 -11.14 -22.16
N GLU A 206 11.40 -11.95 -23.06
CA GLU A 206 12.60 -12.76 -22.79
C GLU A 206 13.90 -11.95 -22.69
N ASP A 207 14.05 -10.86 -23.44
CA ASP A 207 15.23 -10.00 -23.32
C ASP A 207 15.14 -9.13 -22.06
N MET A 208 13.93 -8.76 -21.63
CA MET A 208 13.72 -8.03 -20.37
C MET A 208 13.99 -8.87 -19.12
N GLU A 209 13.61 -10.14 -19.12
CA GLU A 209 13.97 -11.05 -18.03
C GLU A 209 15.50 -11.23 -17.94
N LYS A 210 16.17 -11.34 -19.10
CA LYS A 210 17.64 -11.35 -19.19
C LYS A 210 18.28 -10.04 -18.76
N GLU A 211 17.69 -8.88 -19.10
CA GLU A 211 18.17 -7.55 -18.68
C GLU A 211 18.02 -7.37 -17.16
N LEU A 212 16.92 -7.83 -16.56
CA LEU A 212 16.69 -7.80 -15.11
C LEU A 212 17.64 -8.74 -14.37
N ILE A 213 17.90 -9.95 -14.89
CA ILE A 213 18.90 -10.88 -14.35
C ILE A 213 20.32 -10.30 -14.49
N ARG A 214 20.63 -9.63 -15.61
CA ARG A 214 21.91 -8.96 -15.84
C ARG A 214 22.12 -7.81 -14.86
N ILE A 215 21.14 -6.94 -14.64
CA ILE A 215 21.22 -5.82 -13.69
C ILE A 215 21.33 -6.31 -12.24
N ALA A 216 20.65 -7.41 -11.90
CA ALA A 216 20.76 -8.05 -10.59
C ALA A 216 22.15 -8.65 -10.34
N ASN A 217 22.78 -9.25 -11.36
CA ASN A 217 24.12 -9.83 -11.28
C ASN A 217 25.25 -8.80 -11.41
N TYR A 218 25.04 -7.69 -12.13
CA TYR A 218 26.04 -6.61 -12.26
C TYR A 218 26.32 -5.93 -10.91
N HIS A 219 25.34 -5.88 -10.01
CA HIS A 219 25.53 -5.40 -8.64
C HIS A 219 26.24 -6.39 -7.70
N LYS A 220 26.38 -7.67 -8.10
CA LYS A 220 27.20 -8.66 -7.38
C LYS A 220 28.67 -8.65 -7.85
N GLY A 221 28.97 -8.16 -9.06
CA GLY A 221 30.32 -8.13 -9.64
C GLY A 221 31.16 -6.89 -9.35
N LYS A 222 30.59 -5.82 -8.74
CA LYS A 222 31.32 -4.58 -8.41
C LYS A 222 31.85 -4.52 -6.96
N LYS A 223 31.87 -5.66 -6.26
CA LYS A 223 32.61 -5.90 -5.02
C LYS A 223 33.60 -7.06 -5.20
N SER A 224 34.51 -6.91 -6.15
CA SER A 224 35.81 -7.58 -6.16
C SER A 224 36.84 -6.67 -6.78
#